data_AF-A0A7J6XUK2-F1
#
_entry.id   AF-A0A7J6XUK2-F1
#
_cell.length_a   1.000
_cell.length_b   1.000
_cell.length_c   1.000
_cell.angle_alpha   90.00
_cell.angle_beta   90.00
_cell.angle_gamma   90.00
#
_symmetry.space_group_name_H-M   'P 1'
#
loop_
_entity.id
_entity.type
_entity.pdbx_description
1 polymer ?
#
loop_
_entity_poly.entity_id
_entity_poly.type
_entity_poly.pdbx_seq_one_letter_code
_entity_poly.pdbx_strand_id
1 'polypeptide(L)'
;MPGNQASAVPQGYIRRRAKPESEGDTDQPSATRGRVEEVRQLMWALDSRVEECALRKGHDSAYDARWHHVMEVPDGEGTGMEVHEGEPPQSWTYKAVGRTLERDDGVEQSGAPRLRLMVLTSDEAWHFLGREASTDCYVNCEVERVWQIVKGDLTEWFSSRPEDHFTPHPRLLTGTPGIGKSMAAGSYLLYQLLHYDAELLPVVVFFFCAGKAYVFDKTIKTVTRYADKSSIKAVKELSRRGMKGYIIYDVIGRFDIPSPCLPPGGWGMLVVATPETTSYIHWASEKRAVRIIMNCPDESDVKAMCVWMKRDQPVQQQAEYWREVKGRMNKLGPILRYIFDEGSYNHWIGDCHSFVDWTTSREIERYFAFGTSKMWEGNKALEYLARIVRVRGERNGESPFNVPITDYLASETLCKLKTLMTQAEFNLFVSRIRNYLLHANFGKCAMFAFLNVAFMAAIRRKLKELKPPTRRPSHRCAPEVYSQEGPTRHYFLPSVEHIDKKTCINHRLLYIPGVEKFPLVDAFFFVKSNPMTLVGLRMTTTGEHHTTASTVRQFTECLAAYFNDWEELFRDVSWEIIYLQHADSTPMNDWQRCDVDNSNNLTEEGREIAAFWNEKVRQYQVSISSGDF
;
A
#
# COMPACT_ATOMS: atom_id res chain seq x y z
N MET A 1 33.61 0.32 72.13
CA MET A 1 32.86 0.45 73.40
C MET A 1 32.96 1.91 73.84
N PRO A 2 31.92 2.49 74.46
CA PRO A 2 30.68 1.87 74.92
C PRO A 2 29.48 2.21 74.01
N GLY A 3 28.42 1.43 73.90
CA GLY A 3 27.72 0.63 74.92
C GLY A 3 26.48 1.43 75.35
N ASN A 4 25.24 1.00 75.12
CA ASN A 4 24.47 -0.04 75.82
C ASN A 4 23.02 0.05 75.28
N GLN A 5 22.09 -0.91 75.37
CA GLN A 5 22.05 -2.31 75.79
C GLN A 5 20.71 -2.91 75.33
N ALA A 6 20.66 -4.23 75.36
CA ALA A 6 19.60 -5.12 74.89
C ALA A 6 18.41 -5.31 75.86
N SER A 7 17.35 -5.94 75.35
CA SER A 7 16.45 -6.88 76.06
C SER A 7 15.62 -7.60 74.99
N ALA A 8 15.85 -8.87 74.62
CA ALA A 8 15.59 -10.14 75.30
C ALA A 8 14.42 -10.90 74.60
N VAL A 9 14.71 -12.15 74.22
CA VAL A 9 13.83 -13.15 73.55
C VAL A 9 13.05 -13.94 74.64
N PRO A 10 11.95 -14.65 74.32
CA PRO A 10 12.03 -16.13 74.18
C PRO A 10 11.19 -16.68 73.02
N GLN A 11 11.75 -17.56 72.17
CA GLN A 11 11.64 -19.02 72.23
C GLN A 11 10.21 -19.60 72.07
N GLY A 12 10.00 -20.29 70.94
CA GLY A 12 8.96 -21.30 70.75
C GLY A 12 9.55 -22.51 70.00
N TYR A 13 9.74 -23.59 70.75
CA TYR A 13 10.33 -24.88 70.36
C TYR A 13 9.44 -25.72 69.41
N ILE A 14 10.06 -26.22 68.34
CA ILE A 14 10.27 -27.64 67.99
C ILE A 14 9.11 -28.65 68.20
N ARG A 15 8.73 -29.32 67.10
CA ARG A 15 8.49 -30.78 67.13
C ARG A 15 8.93 -31.47 65.83
N ARG A 16 9.85 -32.43 65.98
CA ARG A 16 10.41 -33.35 64.97
C ARG A 16 9.43 -34.46 64.59
N ARG A 17 9.56 -34.96 63.35
CA ARG A 17 9.67 -36.39 62.89
C ARG A 17 9.07 -36.49 61.48
N ALA A 18 9.57 -37.27 60.54
CA ALA A 18 10.76 -38.12 60.42
C ALA A 18 10.95 -38.40 58.92
N LYS A 19 12.21 -38.54 58.49
CA LYS A 19 12.57 -39.18 57.21
C LYS A 19 12.40 -40.70 57.34
N PRO A 20 12.11 -41.41 56.26
CA PRO A 20 12.81 -42.66 56.01
C PRO A 20 13.55 -42.63 54.67
N GLU A 21 14.82 -43.02 54.71
CA GLU A 21 15.56 -43.53 53.57
C GLU A 21 15.21 -45.01 53.37
N SER A 22 15.06 -45.46 52.14
CA SER A 22 15.96 -46.45 51.52
C SER A 22 15.35 -47.02 50.22
N GLU A 23 16.19 -46.98 49.20
CA GLU A 23 16.43 -47.93 48.10
C GLU A 23 15.32 -48.87 47.60
N GLY A 24 15.24 -48.94 46.26
CA GLY A 24 14.63 -50.04 45.54
C GLY A 24 14.60 -49.77 44.05
N ASP A 25 15.69 -50.11 43.35
CA ASP A 25 15.67 -50.37 41.91
C ASP A 25 14.48 -51.30 41.61
N THR A 26 13.61 -50.91 40.69
CA THR A 26 12.69 -51.86 40.08
C THR A 26 12.47 -51.47 38.63
N ASP A 27 13.13 -52.24 37.75
CA ASP A 27 12.85 -52.33 36.34
C ASP A 27 11.34 -52.37 36.09
N GLN A 28 10.84 -51.33 35.43
CA GLN A 28 9.46 -51.29 34.96
C GLN A 28 9.32 -52.31 33.81
N PRO A 29 8.42 -53.31 33.90
CA PRO A 29 8.34 -54.37 32.89
C PRO A 29 7.93 -53.80 31.53
N SER A 30 8.53 -54.34 30.47
CA SER A 30 8.33 -53.96 29.06
C SER A 30 6.85 -53.88 28.64
N ALA A 31 5.98 -54.66 29.28
CA ALA A 31 4.53 -54.63 29.08
C ALA A 31 3.86 -53.33 29.54
N THR A 32 4.36 -52.67 30.59
CA THR A 32 3.82 -51.41 31.11
C THR A 32 4.24 -50.23 30.22
N ARG A 33 5.42 -50.30 29.60
CA ARG A 33 5.89 -49.31 28.61
C ARG A 33 5.08 -49.41 27.31
N GLY A 34 4.75 -50.62 26.87
CA GLY A 34 3.85 -50.85 25.73
C GLY A 34 2.44 -50.29 25.96
N ARG A 35 1.86 -50.52 27.15
CA ARG A 35 0.53 -49.98 27.52
C ARG A 35 0.50 -48.46 27.64
N VAL A 36 1.55 -47.82 28.16
CA VAL A 36 1.61 -46.35 28.26
C VAL A 36 1.76 -45.71 26.87
N GLU A 37 2.49 -46.36 25.96
CA GLU A 37 2.61 -45.90 24.57
C GLU A 37 1.32 -46.14 23.77
N GLU A 38 0.61 -47.26 24.00
CA GLU A 38 -0.73 -47.52 23.45
C GLU A 38 -1.77 -46.52 23.98
N VAL A 39 -1.77 -46.23 25.29
CA VAL A 39 -2.66 -45.21 25.87
C VAL A 39 -2.32 -43.81 25.33
N ARG A 40 -1.03 -43.50 25.06
CA ARG A 40 -0.62 -42.27 24.37
C ARG A 40 -1.04 -42.24 22.90
N GLN A 41 -0.99 -43.35 22.18
CA GLN A 41 -1.47 -43.45 20.79
C GLN A 41 -3.00 -43.36 20.72
N LEU A 42 -3.72 -43.94 21.69
CA LEU A 42 -5.17 -43.86 21.81
C LEU A 42 -5.62 -42.46 22.26
N MET A 43 -4.90 -41.81 23.17
CA MET A 43 -5.11 -40.39 23.51
C MET A 43 -4.77 -39.47 22.33
N TRP A 44 -3.74 -39.80 21.54
CA TRP A 44 -3.43 -39.09 20.29
C TRP A 44 -4.58 -39.19 19.29
N ALA A 45 -5.16 -40.39 19.10
CA ALA A 45 -6.32 -40.62 18.25
C ALA A 45 -7.63 -39.96 18.77
N LEU A 46 -7.78 -39.78 20.09
CA LEU A 46 -8.95 -39.12 20.69
C LEU A 46 -8.87 -37.58 20.65
N ASP A 47 -7.68 -36.99 20.87
CA ASP A 47 -7.46 -35.54 20.80
C ASP A 47 -7.29 -35.04 19.35
N SER A 48 -6.88 -35.92 18.43
CA SER A 48 -6.97 -35.68 16.99
C SER A 48 -8.34 -36.12 16.48
N ARG A 49 -9.36 -35.27 16.59
CA ARG A 49 -10.51 -35.41 15.66
C ARG A 49 -10.00 -35.09 14.25
N VAL A 50 -9.45 -36.12 13.59
CA VAL A 50 -9.03 -36.10 12.19
C VAL A 50 -10.29 -36.17 11.34
N GLU A 51 -10.71 -35.04 10.78
CA GLU A 51 -11.71 -35.01 9.70
C GLU A 51 -11.02 -35.37 8.38
N GLU A 52 -10.52 -36.61 8.27
CA GLU A 52 -9.66 -37.08 7.18
C GLU A 52 -10.35 -36.98 5.80
N CYS A 53 -11.66 -37.22 5.74
CA CYS A 53 -12.42 -37.23 4.49
C CYS A 53 -12.71 -35.83 3.91
N ALA A 54 -12.89 -34.80 4.74
CA ALA A 54 -13.06 -33.43 4.27
C ALA A 54 -11.73 -32.79 3.85
N LEU A 55 -10.62 -33.26 4.44
CA LEU A 55 -9.26 -32.77 4.16
C LEU A 55 -8.70 -33.27 2.82
N ARG A 56 -9.04 -34.49 2.40
CA ARG A 56 -8.65 -35.03 1.10
C ARG A 56 -9.20 -34.21 -0.07
N LYS A 57 -10.46 -33.76 0.04
CA LYS A 57 -11.06 -32.87 -0.97
C LYS A 57 -10.35 -31.51 -1.07
N GLY A 58 -9.96 -30.92 0.06
CA GLY A 58 -9.19 -29.67 0.07
C GLY A 58 -7.76 -29.81 -0.51
N HIS A 59 -7.10 -30.97 -0.32
CA HIS A 59 -5.83 -31.28 -0.98
C HIS A 59 -5.99 -31.28 -2.50
N ASP A 60 -6.96 -32.06 -2.98
CA ASP A 60 -7.21 -32.27 -4.40
C ASP A 60 -7.65 -30.94 -5.04
N SER A 61 -8.49 -30.14 -4.36
CA SER A 61 -8.89 -28.80 -4.80
C SER A 61 -7.71 -27.82 -4.96
N ALA A 62 -6.78 -27.76 -4.00
CA ALA A 62 -5.61 -26.90 -4.10
C ALA A 62 -4.59 -27.40 -5.14
N TYR A 63 -4.43 -28.71 -5.27
CA TYR A 63 -3.50 -29.32 -6.23
C TYR A 63 -4.03 -29.26 -7.67
N ASP A 64 -5.33 -29.51 -7.88
CA ASP A 64 -5.97 -29.58 -9.20
C ASP A 64 -6.45 -28.21 -9.72
N ALA A 65 -6.02 -27.11 -9.09
CA ALA A 65 -6.38 -25.76 -9.51
C ALA A 65 -5.92 -25.50 -10.96
N ARG A 66 -6.83 -24.90 -11.75
CA ARG A 66 -6.61 -24.66 -13.18
C ARG A 66 -6.11 -23.25 -13.44
N TRP A 67 -5.20 -23.16 -14.39
CA TRP A 67 -4.63 -21.89 -14.83
C TRP A 67 -5.51 -21.17 -15.81
N HIS A 68 -5.55 -19.86 -15.65
CA HIS A 68 -6.07 -18.89 -16.59
C HIS A 68 -5.19 -17.65 -16.55
N HIS A 69 -5.31 -16.80 -17.56
CA HIS A 69 -4.57 -15.54 -17.60
C HIS A 69 -5.33 -14.42 -18.32
N VAL A 70 -4.99 -13.18 -17.98
CA VAL A 70 -5.54 -11.97 -18.59
C VAL A 70 -4.41 -11.19 -19.24
N MET A 71 -4.57 -10.94 -20.54
CA MET A 71 -3.63 -10.19 -21.36
C MET A 71 -4.22 -8.81 -21.66
N GLU A 72 -3.41 -7.77 -21.47
CA GLU A 72 -3.72 -6.45 -21.98
C GLU A 72 -3.31 -6.36 -23.46
N VAL A 73 -4.27 -6.07 -24.33
CA VAL A 73 -4.07 -5.99 -25.78
C VAL A 73 -4.30 -4.54 -26.23
N PRO A 74 -3.37 -3.92 -26.97
CA PRO A 74 -3.58 -2.59 -27.50
C PRO A 74 -4.68 -2.61 -28.57
N ASP A 75 -5.77 -1.89 -28.34
CA ASP A 75 -6.83 -1.68 -29.33
C ASP A 75 -6.84 -0.21 -29.76
N GLY A 76 -7.16 0.07 -31.03
CA GLY A 76 -6.99 1.41 -31.64
C GLY A 76 -7.75 2.57 -30.97
N GLU A 77 -8.60 2.29 -29.97
CA GLU A 77 -9.35 3.26 -29.17
C GLU A 77 -9.10 3.13 -27.64
N GLY A 78 -8.18 2.27 -27.18
CA GLY A 78 -7.89 2.05 -25.75
C GLY A 78 -6.87 0.91 -25.46
N THR A 79 -6.99 0.30 -24.28
CA THR A 79 -6.36 -1.01 -24.01
C THR A 79 -7.41 -2.00 -23.55
N GLY A 80 -7.67 -3.01 -24.40
CA GLY A 80 -8.55 -4.14 -24.14
C GLY A 80 -7.89 -5.14 -23.20
N MET A 81 -8.71 -5.94 -22.52
CA MET A 81 -8.26 -7.03 -21.66
C MET A 81 -8.89 -8.34 -22.18
N GLU A 82 -8.06 -9.29 -22.56
CA GLU A 82 -8.47 -10.59 -23.08
C GLU A 82 -8.22 -11.68 -22.05
N VAL A 83 -9.20 -12.55 -21.85
CA VAL A 83 -9.14 -13.67 -20.91
C VAL A 83 -8.86 -14.96 -21.69
N HIS A 84 -7.89 -15.74 -21.21
CA HIS A 84 -7.47 -16.99 -21.82
C HIS A 84 -7.43 -18.12 -20.80
N GLU A 85 -7.75 -19.33 -21.25
CA GLU A 85 -7.56 -20.55 -20.48
C GLU A 85 -6.10 -21.03 -20.55
N GLY A 86 -5.63 -21.64 -19.48
CA GLY A 86 -4.28 -22.18 -19.36
C GLY A 86 -3.24 -21.20 -18.84
N GLU A 87 -2.00 -21.68 -18.75
CA GLU A 87 -0.84 -20.87 -18.39
C GLU A 87 -0.52 -19.85 -19.49
N PRO A 88 -0.03 -18.65 -19.14
CA PRO A 88 0.40 -17.68 -20.13
C PRO A 88 1.63 -18.19 -20.90
N PRO A 89 1.77 -17.87 -22.20
CA PRO A 89 2.93 -18.29 -22.99
C PRO A 89 4.28 -17.85 -22.40
N GLN A 90 4.29 -16.70 -21.72
CA GLN A 90 5.45 -16.15 -21.04
C GLN A 90 5.01 -15.46 -19.75
N SER A 91 5.70 -15.78 -18.64
CA SER A 91 5.53 -15.09 -17.36
C SER A 91 6.36 -13.79 -17.31
N TRP A 92 6.16 -12.97 -16.28
CA TRP A 92 6.94 -11.76 -16.07
C TRP A 92 8.44 -12.05 -15.98
N THR A 93 9.24 -11.19 -16.61
CA THR A 93 10.70 -11.24 -16.50
C THR A 93 11.17 -10.44 -15.30
N TYR A 94 12.17 -10.95 -14.59
CA TYR A 94 12.77 -10.28 -13.45
C TYR A 94 14.28 -10.19 -13.59
N LYS A 95 14.83 -9.04 -13.20
CA LYS A 95 16.27 -8.84 -13.04
C LYS A 95 16.65 -8.84 -11.57
N ALA A 96 17.77 -9.51 -11.26
CA ALA A 96 18.33 -9.49 -9.92
C ALA A 96 18.97 -8.12 -9.63
N VAL A 97 18.58 -7.50 -8.53
CA VAL A 97 19.21 -6.29 -8.01
C VAL A 97 19.62 -6.55 -6.57
N GLY A 98 20.89 -6.90 -6.37
CA GLY A 98 21.38 -7.36 -5.08
C GLY A 98 20.70 -8.67 -4.64
N ARG A 99 20.02 -8.66 -3.49
CA ARG A 99 19.23 -9.80 -2.99
C ARG A 99 17.73 -9.69 -3.29
N THR A 100 17.35 -8.77 -4.17
CA THR A 100 15.96 -8.45 -4.52
C THR A 100 15.72 -8.71 -6.00
N LEU A 101 14.45 -8.83 -6.39
CA LEU A 101 14.03 -8.98 -7.78
C LEU A 101 13.26 -7.74 -8.22
N GLU A 102 13.44 -7.37 -9.49
CA GLU A 102 12.72 -6.27 -10.12
C GLU A 102 12.12 -6.73 -11.42
N ARG A 103 10.88 -6.32 -11.68
CA ARG A 103 10.27 -6.54 -12.98
C ARG A 103 11.16 -5.90 -14.05
N ASP A 104 11.46 -6.65 -15.10
CA ASP A 104 12.29 -6.18 -16.19
C ASP A 104 11.43 -5.69 -17.36
N ASP A 105 10.92 -4.47 -17.21
CA ASP A 105 10.03 -3.83 -18.18
C ASP A 105 10.74 -3.45 -19.50
N GLY A 106 12.07 -3.54 -19.56
CA GLY A 106 12.87 -3.17 -20.73
C GLY A 106 12.80 -4.17 -21.88
N VAL A 107 12.24 -5.36 -21.65
CA VAL A 107 12.14 -6.45 -22.63
C VAL A 107 10.81 -6.41 -23.41
N GLU A 108 9.79 -5.69 -22.89
CA GLU A 108 8.46 -5.65 -23.50
C GLU A 108 8.42 -4.66 -24.68
N GLN A 109 8.24 -5.17 -25.91
CA GLN A 109 8.05 -4.33 -27.09
C GLN A 109 6.76 -3.49 -26.95
N SER A 110 6.86 -2.21 -27.32
CA SER A 110 5.68 -1.33 -27.39
C SER A 110 4.67 -1.90 -28.39
N GLY A 111 3.43 -2.14 -27.95
CA GLY A 111 2.36 -2.70 -28.79
C GLY A 111 2.16 -4.22 -28.71
N ALA A 112 2.97 -4.96 -27.94
CA ALA A 112 2.74 -6.38 -27.71
C ALA A 112 1.68 -6.62 -26.61
N PRO A 113 0.91 -7.73 -26.67
CA PRO A 113 0.05 -8.15 -25.56
C PRO A 113 0.86 -8.33 -24.27
N ARG A 114 0.35 -7.80 -23.16
CA ARG A 114 1.05 -7.81 -21.86
C ARG A 114 0.30 -8.65 -20.84
N LEU A 115 1.01 -9.57 -20.19
CA LEU A 115 0.43 -10.31 -19.07
C LEU A 115 0.17 -9.35 -17.90
N ARG A 116 -1.10 -9.29 -17.46
CA ARG A 116 -1.53 -8.48 -16.31
C ARG A 116 -1.92 -9.31 -15.11
N LEU A 117 -2.47 -10.50 -15.33
CA LEU A 117 -2.97 -11.33 -14.26
C LEU A 117 -2.91 -12.80 -14.65
N MET A 118 -2.40 -13.65 -13.78
CA MET A 118 -2.68 -15.08 -13.81
C MET A 118 -3.74 -15.39 -12.75
N VAL A 119 -4.57 -16.39 -12.99
CA VAL A 119 -5.61 -16.82 -12.06
C VAL A 119 -5.56 -18.33 -11.91
N LEU A 120 -5.46 -18.79 -10.66
CA LEU A 120 -5.66 -20.18 -10.30
C LEU A 120 -7.08 -20.35 -9.80
N THR A 121 -7.89 -21.09 -10.55
CA THR A 121 -9.27 -21.41 -10.16
C THR A 121 -9.35 -22.82 -9.61
N SER A 122 -9.88 -22.94 -8.40
CA SER A 122 -10.18 -24.22 -7.77
C SER A 122 -11.69 -24.49 -7.76
N ASP A 123 -12.06 -25.77 -7.88
CA ASP A 123 -13.47 -26.22 -7.85
C ASP A 123 -14.11 -26.01 -6.46
N GLU A 124 -13.30 -26.02 -5.40
CA GLU A 124 -13.72 -25.65 -4.05
C GLU A 124 -13.01 -24.36 -3.65
N ALA A 125 -13.64 -23.57 -2.77
CA ALA A 125 -12.97 -22.40 -2.23
C ALA A 125 -11.68 -22.82 -1.52
N TRP A 126 -10.68 -21.95 -1.44
CA TRP A 126 -9.45 -22.21 -0.69
C TRP A 126 -9.75 -22.29 0.82
N HIS A 127 -10.37 -23.40 1.27
CA HIS A 127 -11.01 -23.59 2.57
C HIS A 127 -10.03 -23.45 3.75
N PHE A 128 -8.74 -23.55 3.46
CA PHE A 128 -7.65 -23.25 4.39
C PHE A 128 -7.60 -21.79 4.82
N LEU A 129 -8.35 -20.87 4.18
CA LEU A 129 -8.31 -19.41 4.38
C LEU A 129 -9.55 -18.82 5.10
N GLY A 130 -10.45 -19.65 5.62
CA GLY A 130 -11.58 -19.19 6.43
C GLY A 130 -12.77 -18.62 5.64
N ARG A 131 -13.53 -17.69 6.26
CA ARG A 131 -14.88 -17.26 5.81
C ARG A 131 -14.90 -16.41 4.53
N GLU A 132 -13.74 -15.90 4.12
CA GLU A 132 -13.54 -15.07 2.91
C GLU A 132 -12.91 -15.89 1.75
N ALA A 133 -12.96 -17.22 1.82
CA ALA A 133 -12.35 -18.09 0.81
C ALA A 133 -12.98 -17.88 -0.58
N SER A 134 -12.15 -17.44 -1.52
CA SER A 134 -12.43 -17.37 -2.96
C SER A 134 -12.15 -18.74 -3.60
N THR A 135 -12.75 -19.03 -4.75
CA THR A 135 -12.30 -20.12 -5.66
C THR A 135 -11.09 -19.70 -6.47
N ASP A 136 -10.97 -18.38 -6.71
CA ASP A 136 -10.00 -17.79 -7.60
C ASP A 136 -8.86 -17.16 -6.79
N CYS A 137 -7.62 -17.52 -7.12
CA CYS A 137 -6.40 -16.93 -6.60
C CYS A 137 -5.76 -16.03 -7.66
N TYR A 138 -5.73 -14.73 -7.40
CA TYR A 138 -5.24 -13.69 -8.30
C TYR A 138 -3.73 -13.49 -8.16
N VAL A 139 -2.96 -13.76 -9.21
CA VAL A 139 -1.50 -13.66 -9.22
C VAL A 139 -1.09 -12.54 -10.18
N ASN A 140 -0.67 -11.41 -9.62
CA ASN A 140 -0.01 -10.34 -10.38
C ASN A 140 1.52 -10.45 -10.30
N CYS A 141 2.22 -9.49 -10.91
CA CYS A 141 3.68 -9.50 -10.95
C CYS A 141 4.33 -9.41 -9.55
N GLU A 142 3.70 -8.78 -8.56
CA GLU A 142 4.23 -8.71 -7.19
C GLU A 142 4.06 -10.03 -6.46
N VAL A 143 2.95 -10.75 -6.67
CA VAL A 143 2.72 -12.09 -6.12
C VAL A 143 3.70 -13.09 -6.74
N GLU A 144 3.86 -13.07 -8.07
CA GLU A 144 4.84 -13.90 -8.77
C GLU A 144 6.27 -13.60 -8.31
N ARG A 145 6.60 -12.33 -8.04
CA ARG A 145 7.91 -11.94 -7.51
C ARG A 145 8.21 -12.60 -6.17
N VAL A 146 7.22 -12.70 -5.27
CA VAL A 146 7.38 -13.42 -3.99
C VAL A 146 7.73 -14.88 -4.25
N TRP A 147 7.04 -15.53 -5.20
CA TRP A 147 7.35 -16.90 -5.59
C TRP A 147 8.76 -17.03 -6.15
N GLN A 148 9.18 -16.14 -7.06
CA GLN A 148 10.53 -16.18 -7.64
C GLN A 148 11.63 -16.03 -6.59
N ILE A 149 11.42 -15.21 -5.55
CA ILE A 149 12.35 -15.11 -4.42
C ILE A 149 12.44 -16.45 -3.67
N VAL A 150 11.29 -17.06 -3.33
CA VAL A 150 11.25 -18.36 -2.63
C VAL A 150 11.84 -19.47 -3.49
N LYS A 151 11.54 -19.49 -4.79
CA LYS A 151 12.10 -20.45 -5.75
C LYS A 151 13.61 -20.32 -5.85
N GLY A 152 14.14 -19.09 -5.81
CA GLY A 152 15.58 -18.83 -5.71
C GLY A 152 16.21 -19.47 -4.46
N ASP A 153 15.57 -19.29 -3.30
CA ASP A 153 16.02 -19.92 -2.04
C ASP A 153 16.00 -21.44 -2.11
N LEU A 154 14.94 -22.03 -2.67
CA LEU A 154 14.84 -23.48 -2.86
C LEU A 154 15.92 -24.00 -3.80
N THR A 155 16.20 -23.26 -4.89
CA THR A 155 17.23 -23.63 -5.87
C THR A 155 18.62 -23.61 -5.23
N GLU A 156 18.94 -22.57 -4.45
CA GLU A 156 20.19 -22.48 -3.70
C GLU A 156 20.30 -23.61 -2.65
N TRP A 157 19.22 -23.83 -1.91
CA TRP A 157 19.14 -24.85 -0.86
C TRP A 157 19.32 -26.28 -1.37
N PHE A 158 18.80 -26.60 -2.57
CA PHE A 158 18.92 -27.92 -3.18
C PHE A 158 20.04 -28.03 -4.21
N SER A 159 20.90 -27.02 -4.34
CA SER A 159 22.03 -27.05 -5.27
C SER A 159 23.10 -28.06 -4.82
N SER A 160 23.79 -28.67 -5.79
CA SER A 160 24.81 -29.70 -5.56
C SER A 160 26.17 -29.14 -5.10
N ARG A 161 26.27 -27.85 -4.79
CA ARG A 161 27.54 -27.23 -4.37
C ARG A 161 27.79 -27.47 -2.88
N PRO A 162 29.01 -27.92 -2.50
CA PRO A 162 29.37 -28.27 -1.13
C PRO A 162 29.72 -27.02 -0.32
N GLU A 163 28.86 -26.00 -0.33
CA GLU A 163 28.79 -25.17 0.88
C GLU A 163 27.90 -25.96 1.84
N ASP A 164 28.55 -26.92 2.51
CA ASP A 164 28.00 -27.51 3.71
C ASP A 164 27.48 -26.34 4.56
N HIS A 165 26.17 -26.36 4.85
CA HIS A 165 25.43 -25.42 5.71
C HIS A 165 24.65 -24.26 5.07
N PHE A 166 24.22 -24.31 3.80
CA PHE A 166 23.13 -23.40 3.40
C PHE A 166 21.84 -23.77 4.15
N THR A 167 21.45 -22.92 5.10
CA THR A 167 20.14 -23.00 5.76
C THR A 167 19.24 -21.96 5.07
N PRO A 168 18.06 -22.36 4.56
CA PRO A 168 17.14 -21.40 3.95
C PRO A 168 16.81 -20.32 4.99
N HIS A 169 17.09 -19.07 4.64
CA HIS A 169 16.80 -17.95 5.53
C HIS A 169 15.28 -17.80 5.66
N PRO A 170 14.72 -17.75 6.88
CA PRO A 170 13.30 -17.49 7.04
C PRO A 170 12.94 -16.15 6.39
N ARG A 171 11.81 -16.11 5.69
CA ARG A 171 11.32 -14.94 4.97
C ARG A 171 10.14 -14.33 5.73
N LEU A 172 10.02 -13.01 5.67
CA LEU A 172 8.88 -12.25 6.19
C LEU A 172 8.24 -11.45 5.05
N LEU A 173 7.06 -11.88 4.59
CA LEU A 173 6.24 -11.14 3.64
C LEU A 173 5.38 -10.12 4.38
N THR A 174 5.59 -8.83 4.07
CA THR A 174 4.78 -7.73 4.58
C THR A 174 4.43 -6.76 3.45
N GLY A 175 3.54 -5.81 3.72
CA GLY A 175 2.96 -4.90 2.73
C GLY A 175 1.61 -4.39 3.22
N THR A 176 1.01 -3.45 2.51
CA THR A 176 -0.24 -2.80 2.94
C THR A 176 -1.32 -3.82 3.35
N PRO A 177 -2.03 -3.65 4.47
CA PRO A 177 -3.16 -4.51 4.81
C PRO A 177 -4.21 -4.55 3.70
N GLY A 178 -4.88 -5.70 3.52
CA GLY A 178 -5.98 -5.83 2.57
C GLY A 178 -5.60 -5.98 1.08
N ILE A 179 -4.30 -6.00 0.71
CA ILE A 179 -3.86 -6.16 -0.69
C ILE A 179 -3.77 -7.62 -1.18
N GLY A 180 -4.27 -8.59 -0.39
CA GLY A 180 -4.27 -10.00 -0.80
C GLY A 180 -2.99 -10.80 -0.49
N LYS A 181 -2.13 -10.38 0.46
CA LYS A 181 -0.92 -11.18 0.83
C LYS A 181 -1.23 -12.65 1.14
N SER A 182 -2.22 -12.91 2.00
CA SER A 182 -2.60 -14.27 2.38
C SER A 182 -3.38 -14.97 1.26
N MET A 183 -4.41 -14.29 0.72
CA MET A 183 -5.34 -14.83 -0.28
C MET A 183 -4.70 -15.08 -1.66
N ALA A 184 -3.75 -14.25 -2.06
CA ALA A 184 -3.01 -14.38 -3.31
C ALA A 184 -1.66 -15.05 -3.07
N ALA A 185 -0.71 -14.36 -2.43
CA ALA A 185 0.65 -14.88 -2.31
C ALA A 185 0.74 -16.14 -1.44
N GLY A 186 0.01 -16.22 -0.33
CA GLY A 186 -0.05 -17.43 0.50
C GLY A 186 -0.58 -18.64 -0.27
N SER A 187 -1.72 -18.50 -0.92
CA SER A 187 -2.35 -19.56 -1.73
C SER A 187 -1.49 -19.96 -2.92
N TYR A 188 -0.92 -18.98 -3.63
CA TYR A 188 -0.08 -19.22 -4.78
C TYR A 188 1.21 -19.95 -4.42
N LEU A 189 1.85 -19.56 -3.32
CA LEU A 189 3.01 -20.29 -2.82
C LEU A 189 2.65 -21.70 -2.38
N LEU A 190 1.49 -21.89 -1.74
CA LEU A 190 1.03 -23.24 -1.38
C LEU A 190 0.90 -24.10 -2.64
N TYR A 191 0.20 -23.61 -3.67
CA TYR A 191 0.08 -24.29 -4.97
C TYR A 191 1.45 -24.66 -5.54
N GLN A 192 2.36 -23.70 -5.63
CA GLN A 192 3.69 -23.89 -6.20
C GLN A 192 4.55 -24.89 -5.41
N LEU A 193 4.50 -24.86 -4.07
CA LEU A 193 5.25 -25.79 -3.22
C LEU A 193 4.70 -27.22 -3.28
N LEU A 194 3.37 -27.38 -3.43
CA LEU A 194 2.75 -28.68 -3.65
C LEU A 194 3.16 -29.30 -4.98
N HIS A 195 3.38 -28.48 -6.02
CA HIS A 195 3.86 -28.90 -7.33
C HIS A 195 5.39 -28.99 -7.45
N TYR A 196 6.14 -28.54 -6.44
CA TYR A 196 7.59 -28.69 -6.40
C TYR A 196 7.98 -30.18 -6.33
N ASP A 197 9.23 -30.51 -6.62
CA ASP A 197 9.76 -31.88 -6.52
C ASP A 197 9.52 -32.46 -5.11
N ALA A 198 8.83 -33.61 -5.04
CA ALA A 198 8.48 -34.29 -3.80
C ALA A 198 9.68 -35.01 -3.15
N GLU A 199 10.71 -35.36 -3.92
CA GLU A 199 11.94 -35.97 -3.40
C GLU A 199 12.79 -34.93 -2.65
N LEU A 200 12.83 -33.70 -3.18
CA LEU A 200 13.55 -32.58 -2.56
C LEU A 200 12.75 -31.97 -1.40
N LEU A 201 11.44 -31.79 -1.61
CA LEU A 201 10.53 -31.14 -0.65
C LEU A 201 9.29 -32.01 -0.41
N PRO A 202 9.39 -33.03 0.48
CA PRO A 202 8.31 -33.97 0.73
C PRO A 202 7.16 -33.39 1.57
N VAL A 203 7.41 -32.35 2.38
CA VAL A 203 6.41 -31.79 3.29
C VAL A 203 6.19 -30.30 3.08
N VAL A 204 4.93 -29.88 2.97
CA VAL A 204 4.52 -28.47 2.99
C VAL A 204 3.56 -28.25 4.16
N VAL A 205 3.74 -27.18 4.92
CA VAL A 205 2.88 -26.88 6.07
C VAL A 205 2.30 -25.49 5.94
N PHE A 206 0.97 -25.39 6.01
CA PHE A 206 0.25 -24.13 5.99
C PHE A 206 -0.37 -23.88 7.38
N PHE A 207 0.17 -22.90 8.12
CA PHE A 207 -0.42 -22.43 9.36
C PHE A 207 -1.41 -21.30 9.07
N PHE A 208 -2.64 -21.48 9.56
CA PHE A 208 -3.72 -20.52 9.37
C PHE A 208 -4.58 -20.44 10.63
N CYS A 209 -5.00 -19.23 11.00
CA CYS A 209 -6.02 -18.92 12.02
C CYS A 209 -5.97 -19.75 13.32
N ALA A 210 -5.56 -19.11 14.42
CA ALA A 210 -5.67 -19.66 15.78
C ALA A 210 -4.99 -21.03 15.95
N GLY A 211 -3.78 -21.18 15.42
CA GLY A 211 -2.93 -22.37 15.67
C GLY A 211 -3.31 -23.62 14.89
N LYS A 212 -4.18 -23.54 13.87
CA LYS A 212 -4.42 -24.66 12.97
C LYS A 212 -3.29 -24.77 11.96
N ALA A 213 -2.84 -26.01 11.71
CA ALA A 213 -1.85 -26.30 10.69
C ALA A 213 -2.33 -27.41 9.78
N TYR A 214 -2.21 -27.21 8.48
CA TYR A 214 -2.42 -28.22 7.47
C TYR A 214 -1.05 -28.72 7.03
N VAL A 215 -0.78 -29.99 7.28
CA VAL A 215 0.46 -30.65 6.91
C VAL A 215 0.20 -31.51 5.69
N PHE A 216 0.78 -31.12 4.58
CA PHE A 216 0.71 -31.80 3.29
C PHE A 216 1.94 -32.71 3.17
N ASP A 217 1.71 -34.03 3.23
CA ASP A 217 2.73 -35.03 2.95
C ASP A 217 2.60 -35.49 1.50
N LYS A 218 3.54 -35.04 0.66
CA LYS A 218 3.54 -35.30 -0.78
C LYS A 218 4.00 -36.73 -1.11
N THR A 219 4.66 -37.42 -0.18
CA THR A 219 5.16 -38.78 -0.39
C THR A 219 4.02 -39.80 -0.39
N ILE A 220 3.05 -39.58 0.48
CA ILE A 220 1.84 -40.42 0.60
C ILE A 220 0.57 -39.72 0.11
N LYS A 221 0.69 -38.48 -0.39
CA LYS A 221 -0.41 -37.64 -0.92
C LYS A 221 -1.55 -37.47 0.09
N THR A 222 -1.22 -37.07 1.32
CA THR A 222 -2.20 -36.85 2.39
C THR A 222 -2.11 -35.45 2.98
N VAL A 223 -3.23 -35.00 3.55
CA VAL A 223 -3.28 -33.75 4.31
C VAL A 223 -3.84 -34.01 5.69
N THR A 224 -3.06 -33.66 6.71
CA THR A 224 -3.47 -33.78 8.10
C THR A 224 -3.67 -32.40 8.72
N ARG A 225 -4.82 -32.18 9.33
CA ARG A 225 -5.12 -30.96 10.10
C ARG A 225 -4.77 -31.15 11.57
N TYR A 226 -3.89 -30.30 12.07
CA TYR A 226 -3.53 -30.19 13.48
C TYR A 226 -4.11 -28.91 14.09
N ALA A 227 -4.34 -28.93 15.40
CA ALA A 227 -4.79 -27.76 16.16
C ALA A 227 -3.84 -27.42 17.31
N ASP A 228 -3.64 -26.13 17.56
CA ASP A 228 -2.84 -25.58 18.67
C ASP A 228 -1.42 -26.18 18.75
N LYS A 229 -0.95 -26.49 19.96
CA LYS A 229 0.41 -27.00 20.24
C LYS A 229 0.72 -28.33 19.53
N SER A 230 -0.30 -29.10 19.11
CA SER A 230 -0.10 -30.36 18.40
C SER A 230 0.56 -30.14 17.03
N SER A 231 0.30 -29.01 16.38
CA SER A 231 0.88 -28.64 15.08
C SER A 231 2.41 -28.53 15.13
N ILE A 232 2.93 -27.75 16.09
CA ILE A 232 4.37 -27.55 16.28
C ILE A 232 5.06 -28.88 16.61
N LYS A 233 4.40 -29.74 17.41
CA LYS A 233 4.92 -31.07 17.73
C LYS A 233 5.00 -31.96 16.50
N ALA A 234 3.98 -31.95 15.64
CA ALA A 234 3.97 -32.72 14.40
C ALA A 234 5.09 -32.30 13.46
N VAL A 235 5.27 -31.00 13.24
CA VAL A 235 6.36 -30.45 12.42
C VAL A 235 7.74 -30.86 12.95
N LYS A 236 7.95 -30.79 14.28
CA LYS A 236 9.19 -31.27 14.91
C LYS A 236 9.43 -32.75 14.71
N GLU A 237 8.38 -33.56 14.78
CA GLU A 237 8.49 -35.01 14.61
C GLU A 237 8.86 -35.39 13.17
N LEU A 238 8.25 -34.74 12.18
CA LEU A 238 8.62 -34.91 10.77
C LEU A 238 10.07 -34.51 10.53
N SER A 239 10.51 -33.38 11.09
CA SER A 239 11.91 -32.94 11.02
C SER A 239 12.87 -33.95 11.68
N ARG A 240 12.52 -34.54 12.84
CA ARG A 240 13.34 -35.58 13.50
C ARG A 240 13.47 -36.86 12.69
N ARG A 241 12.46 -37.18 11.88
CA ARG A 241 12.50 -38.29 10.92
C ARG A 241 13.37 -38.00 9.69
N GLY A 242 14.00 -36.83 9.63
CA GLY A 242 14.88 -36.43 8.54
C GLY A 242 14.13 -35.85 7.33
N MET A 243 12.82 -35.62 7.44
CA MET A 243 12.06 -35.00 6.35
C MET A 243 12.40 -33.52 6.25
N LYS A 244 12.56 -33.04 5.01
CA LYS A 244 12.66 -31.62 4.69
C LYS A 244 11.26 -31.07 4.43
N GLY A 245 11.05 -29.81 4.77
CA GLY A 245 9.77 -29.18 4.47
C GLY A 245 9.83 -27.67 4.44
N TYR A 246 8.72 -27.09 3.97
CA TYR A 246 8.54 -25.66 3.87
C TYR A 246 7.28 -25.23 4.61
N ILE A 247 7.37 -24.15 5.39
CA ILE A 247 6.28 -23.62 6.20
C ILE A 247 5.80 -22.30 5.62
N ILE A 248 4.51 -22.19 5.34
CA ILE A 248 3.83 -20.90 5.17
C ILE A 248 3.07 -20.64 6.47
N TYR A 249 3.32 -19.50 7.10
CA TYR A 249 2.67 -19.11 8.35
C TYR A 249 1.94 -17.79 8.18
N ASP A 250 0.61 -17.84 8.13
CA ASP A 250 -0.24 -16.67 7.97
C ASP A 250 -0.66 -16.07 9.32
N VAL A 251 -0.20 -14.85 9.60
CA VAL A 251 -0.46 -14.11 10.83
C VAL A 251 -1.71 -13.25 10.65
N ILE A 252 -2.81 -13.67 11.25
CA ILE A 252 -4.12 -13.02 11.06
C ILE A 252 -4.48 -12.05 12.20
N GLY A 253 -3.89 -12.21 13.39
CA GLY A 253 -4.25 -11.43 14.57
C GLY A 253 -3.06 -10.94 15.39
N ARG A 254 -3.30 -9.94 16.25
CA ARG A 254 -2.23 -9.32 17.06
C ARG A 254 -1.47 -10.28 17.99
N PHE A 255 -2.13 -11.35 18.41
CA PHE A 255 -1.58 -12.33 19.33
C PHE A 255 -1.11 -13.61 18.63
N ASP A 256 -1.19 -13.65 17.30
CA ASP A 256 -0.67 -14.76 16.53
C ASP A 256 0.84 -14.57 16.37
N ILE A 257 1.61 -15.42 17.06
CA ILE A 257 3.07 -15.32 17.14
C ILE A 257 3.64 -16.65 16.65
N PRO A 258 4.47 -16.63 15.58
CA PRO A 258 5.22 -17.81 15.19
C PRO A 258 6.03 -18.33 16.38
N SER A 259 5.94 -19.65 16.63
CA SER A 259 6.72 -20.25 17.71
C SER A 259 8.22 -20.00 17.49
N PRO A 260 9.00 -19.65 18.54
CA PRO A 260 10.46 -19.54 18.44
C PRO A 260 11.13 -20.86 17.99
N CYS A 261 10.42 -21.98 18.12
CA CYS A 261 10.86 -23.28 17.65
C CYS A 261 10.68 -23.51 16.14
N LEU A 262 10.08 -22.56 15.42
CA LEU A 262 9.88 -22.62 13.98
C LEU A 262 10.77 -21.59 13.24
N PRO A 263 11.27 -21.95 12.04
CA PRO A 263 11.25 -23.31 11.49
C PRO A 263 12.21 -24.24 12.25
N PRO A 264 11.99 -25.57 12.22
CA PRO A 264 13.03 -26.52 12.59
C PRO A 264 14.30 -26.32 11.77
N GLY A 265 15.44 -26.81 12.28
CA GLY A 265 16.69 -26.75 11.54
C GLY A 265 16.58 -27.39 10.16
N GLY A 266 17.06 -26.70 9.13
CA GLY A 266 17.01 -27.18 7.75
C GLY A 266 15.62 -27.17 7.12
N TRP A 267 14.67 -26.39 7.62
CA TRP A 267 13.37 -26.17 6.95
C TRP A 267 13.25 -24.72 6.49
N GLY A 268 12.62 -24.52 5.33
CA GLY A 268 12.26 -23.19 4.82
C GLY A 268 11.00 -22.66 5.50
N MET A 269 10.88 -21.33 5.62
CA MET A 269 9.67 -20.72 6.18
C MET A 269 9.42 -19.32 5.62
N LEU A 270 8.18 -19.07 5.23
CA LEU A 270 7.64 -17.74 4.95
C LEU A 270 6.59 -17.39 6.00
N VAL A 271 6.77 -16.28 6.70
CA VAL A 271 5.74 -15.66 7.51
C VAL A 271 5.03 -14.59 6.68
N VAL A 272 3.72 -14.72 6.51
CA VAL A 272 2.86 -13.70 5.88
C VAL A 272 2.24 -12.88 7.00
N ALA A 273 2.50 -11.58 7.04
CA ALA A 273 2.04 -10.74 8.15
C ALA A 273 1.58 -9.35 7.73
N THR A 274 0.59 -8.83 8.46
CA THR A 274 0.24 -7.41 8.42
C THR A 274 1.34 -6.58 9.08
N PRO A 275 1.61 -5.34 8.61
CA PRO A 275 2.65 -4.47 9.17
C PRO A 275 2.38 -3.97 10.59
N GLU A 276 1.25 -4.36 11.18
CA GLU A 276 0.69 -3.83 12.42
C GLU A 276 1.34 -4.41 13.69
N THR A 277 1.81 -5.66 13.63
CA THR A 277 2.01 -6.45 14.85
C THR A 277 3.45 -6.49 15.36
N THR A 278 3.65 -6.16 16.64
CA THR A 278 4.94 -6.32 17.33
C THR A 278 5.32 -7.79 17.56
N SER A 279 4.34 -8.70 17.52
CA SER A 279 4.53 -10.12 17.86
C SER A 279 5.57 -10.83 16.99
N TYR A 280 5.44 -10.75 15.66
CA TYR A 280 6.37 -11.41 14.74
C TYR A 280 7.67 -10.62 14.56
N ILE A 281 7.74 -9.34 14.98
CA ILE A 281 8.96 -8.54 14.87
C ILE A 281 10.07 -9.14 15.72
N HIS A 282 9.74 -9.63 16.92
CA HIS A 282 10.70 -10.35 17.76
C HIS A 282 11.20 -11.62 17.07
N TRP A 283 10.29 -12.45 16.55
CA TRP A 283 10.65 -13.66 15.81
C TRP A 283 11.52 -13.35 14.58
N ALA A 284 11.16 -12.32 13.81
CA ALA A 284 11.91 -11.91 12.62
C ALA A 284 13.32 -11.43 12.98
N SER A 285 13.48 -10.73 14.10
CA SER A 285 14.79 -10.32 14.62
C SER A 285 15.62 -11.52 15.06
N GLU A 286 15.05 -12.40 15.89
CA GLU A 286 15.71 -13.59 16.44
C GLU A 286 16.15 -14.56 15.33
N LYS A 287 15.29 -14.77 14.33
CA LYS A 287 15.58 -15.64 13.17
C LYS A 287 16.33 -14.96 12.05
N ARG A 288 16.66 -13.66 12.19
CA ARG A 288 17.27 -12.83 11.14
C ARG A 288 16.51 -12.94 9.81
N ALA A 289 15.18 -12.94 9.89
CA ALA A 289 14.32 -13.17 8.75
C ALA A 289 14.48 -12.06 7.70
N VAL A 290 14.63 -12.46 6.45
CA VAL A 290 14.78 -11.53 5.33
C VAL A 290 13.40 -11.07 4.87
N ARG A 291 13.22 -9.75 4.81
CA ARG A 291 11.93 -9.15 4.46
C ARG A 291 11.69 -9.17 2.95
N ILE A 292 10.44 -9.41 2.60
CA ILE A 292 9.87 -9.21 1.26
C ILE A 292 8.73 -8.20 1.46
N ILE A 293 8.83 -7.05 0.80
CA ILE A 293 7.80 -6.00 0.83
C ILE A 293 6.96 -6.15 -0.43
N MET A 294 5.70 -6.56 -0.32
CA MET A 294 4.78 -6.63 -1.45
C MET A 294 4.12 -5.26 -1.66
N ASN A 295 4.31 -4.68 -2.85
CA ASN A 295 3.60 -3.46 -3.22
C ASN A 295 2.11 -3.73 -3.44
N CYS A 296 1.30 -2.67 -3.36
CA CYS A 296 -0.09 -2.76 -3.82
C CYS A 296 -0.13 -3.04 -5.34
N PRO A 297 -1.19 -3.71 -5.84
CA PRO A 297 -1.41 -3.85 -7.28
C PRO A 297 -1.59 -2.49 -7.96
N ASP A 298 -1.22 -2.42 -9.24
CA ASP A 298 -1.43 -1.22 -10.05
C ASP A 298 -2.87 -1.15 -10.61
N GLU A 299 -3.21 -0.04 -11.28
CA GLU A 299 -4.55 0.13 -11.88
C GLU A 299 -4.88 -0.98 -12.89
N SER A 300 -3.90 -1.42 -13.68
CA SER A 300 -4.11 -2.42 -14.73
C SER A 300 -4.29 -3.81 -14.13
N ASP A 301 -3.58 -4.14 -13.06
CA ASP A 301 -3.76 -5.37 -12.28
C ASP A 301 -5.20 -5.45 -11.75
N VAL A 302 -5.70 -4.38 -11.13
CA VAL A 302 -7.07 -4.34 -10.59
C VAL A 302 -8.10 -4.40 -11.73
N LYS A 303 -7.86 -3.70 -12.85
CA LYS A 303 -8.71 -3.78 -14.04
C LYS A 303 -8.81 -5.21 -14.56
N ALA A 304 -7.69 -5.93 -14.65
CA ALA A 304 -7.66 -7.33 -15.06
C ALA A 304 -8.44 -8.23 -14.08
N MET A 305 -8.35 -7.98 -12.77
CA MET A 305 -9.17 -8.69 -11.77
C MET A 305 -10.67 -8.44 -11.98
N CYS A 306 -11.07 -7.20 -12.25
CA CYS A 306 -12.47 -6.85 -12.54
C CYS A 306 -13.01 -7.56 -13.79
N VAL A 307 -12.21 -7.59 -14.86
CA VAL A 307 -12.53 -8.30 -16.11
C VAL A 307 -12.73 -9.78 -15.84
N TRP A 308 -11.82 -10.41 -15.08
CA TRP A 308 -11.95 -11.81 -14.68
C TRP A 308 -13.22 -12.08 -13.85
N MET A 309 -13.49 -11.25 -12.84
CA MET A 309 -14.66 -11.39 -11.96
C MET A 309 -15.99 -11.26 -12.71
N LYS A 310 -16.02 -10.51 -13.81
CA LYS A 310 -17.21 -10.23 -14.61
C LYS A 310 -17.15 -10.86 -16.01
N ARG A 311 -16.27 -11.84 -16.22
CA ARG A 311 -16.01 -12.47 -17.54
C ARG A 311 -17.26 -13.02 -18.22
N ASP A 312 -18.22 -13.53 -17.45
CA ASP A 312 -19.47 -14.11 -17.95
C ASP A 312 -20.55 -13.04 -18.23
N GLN A 313 -20.27 -11.77 -17.92
CA GLN A 313 -21.19 -10.65 -18.13
C GLN A 313 -20.90 -9.92 -19.45
N PRO A 314 -21.89 -9.23 -20.03
CA PRO A 314 -21.68 -8.40 -21.22
C PRO A 314 -20.61 -7.32 -21.00
N VAL A 315 -19.87 -6.98 -22.05
CA VAL A 315 -18.78 -5.98 -22.03
C VAL A 315 -19.22 -4.64 -21.41
N GLN A 316 -20.46 -4.21 -21.65
CA GLN A 316 -21.00 -2.99 -21.05
C GLN A 316 -21.05 -3.06 -19.52
N GLN A 317 -21.50 -4.18 -18.95
CA GLN A 317 -21.55 -4.36 -17.49
C GLN A 317 -20.14 -4.49 -16.89
N GLN A 318 -19.20 -5.09 -17.61
CA GLN A 318 -17.79 -5.12 -17.19
C GLN A 318 -17.20 -3.71 -17.12
N ALA A 319 -17.50 -2.87 -18.11
CA ALA A 319 -17.07 -1.47 -18.16
C ALA A 319 -17.71 -0.62 -17.05
N GLU A 320 -19.00 -0.83 -16.75
CA GLU A 320 -19.71 -0.20 -15.64
C GLU A 320 -19.09 -0.61 -14.29
N TYR A 321 -18.87 -1.91 -14.07
CA TYR A 321 -18.23 -2.41 -12.85
C TYR A 321 -16.81 -1.86 -12.67
N TRP A 322 -16.01 -1.82 -13.74
CA TRP A 322 -14.68 -1.19 -13.70
C TRP A 322 -14.76 0.29 -13.35
N ARG A 323 -15.72 1.04 -13.91
CA ARG A 323 -15.91 2.47 -13.60
C ARG A 323 -16.19 2.69 -12.11
N GLU A 324 -17.01 1.84 -11.51
CA GLU A 324 -17.29 1.88 -10.07
C GLU A 324 -16.04 1.56 -9.23
N VAL A 325 -15.36 0.45 -9.53
CA VAL A 325 -14.15 0.03 -8.79
C VAL A 325 -13.05 1.06 -8.94
N LYS A 326 -12.85 1.63 -10.13
CA LYS A 326 -11.90 2.72 -10.37
C LYS A 326 -12.26 3.96 -9.54
N GLY A 327 -13.54 4.33 -9.46
CA GLY A 327 -14.00 5.42 -8.60
C GLY A 327 -13.68 5.19 -7.12
N ARG A 328 -13.90 3.97 -6.62
CA ARG A 328 -13.53 3.57 -5.25
C ARG A 328 -12.02 3.59 -5.03
N MET A 329 -11.25 3.10 -6.01
CA MET A 329 -9.79 3.05 -5.97
C MET A 329 -9.16 4.46 -6.00
N ASN A 330 -9.76 5.42 -6.71
CA ASN A 330 -9.28 6.81 -6.68
C ASN A 330 -9.36 7.42 -5.27
N LYS A 331 -10.36 7.02 -4.48
CA LYS A 331 -10.57 7.53 -3.12
C LYS A 331 -9.82 6.74 -2.05
N LEU A 332 -9.89 5.41 -2.10
CA LEU A 332 -9.34 4.51 -1.07
C LEU A 332 -8.06 3.77 -1.50
N GLY A 333 -7.62 3.91 -2.75
CA GLY A 333 -6.45 3.22 -3.28
C GLY A 333 -6.73 1.75 -3.61
N PRO A 334 -5.72 1.02 -4.12
CA PRO A 334 -5.85 -0.37 -4.58
C PRO A 334 -5.85 -1.37 -3.41
N ILE A 335 -6.74 -1.19 -2.43
CA ILE A 335 -6.92 -2.10 -1.28
C ILE A 335 -8.01 -3.11 -1.61
N LEU A 336 -7.58 -4.25 -2.18
CA LEU A 336 -8.46 -5.29 -2.74
C LEU A 336 -9.61 -5.72 -1.82
N ARG A 337 -9.35 -5.83 -0.51
CA ARG A 337 -10.36 -6.19 0.49
C ARG A 337 -11.61 -5.29 0.47
N TYR A 338 -11.46 -4.00 0.15
CA TYR A 338 -12.54 -3.02 0.28
C TYR A 338 -13.09 -2.56 -1.07
N ILE A 339 -12.30 -2.52 -2.13
CA ILE A 339 -12.71 -1.85 -3.38
C ILE A 339 -13.71 -2.63 -4.24
N PHE A 340 -13.76 -3.97 -4.12
CA PHE A 340 -14.62 -4.80 -4.96
C PHE A 340 -16.09 -4.84 -4.51
N ASP A 341 -16.34 -4.63 -3.22
CA ASP A 341 -17.67 -4.65 -2.60
C ASP A 341 -18.05 -3.24 -2.13
N GLU A 342 -19.26 -2.80 -2.49
CA GLU A 342 -19.71 -1.44 -2.19
C GLU A 342 -19.90 -1.21 -0.68
N GLY A 343 -20.46 -2.17 0.04
CA GLY A 343 -20.70 -2.06 1.47
C GLY A 343 -19.40 -1.96 2.26
N SER A 344 -18.45 -2.82 1.94
CA SER A 344 -17.11 -2.86 2.53
C SER A 344 -16.33 -1.57 2.24
N TYR A 345 -16.42 -1.06 1.00
CA TYR A 345 -15.86 0.24 0.63
C TYR A 345 -16.47 1.38 1.45
N ASN A 346 -17.80 1.50 1.47
CA ASN A 346 -18.52 2.59 2.14
C ASN A 346 -18.24 2.60 3.65
N HIS A 347 -18.18 1.42 4.28
CA HIS A 347 -17.83 1.30 5.68
C HIS A 347 -16.40 1.79 5.94
N TRP A 348 -15.42 1.27 5.19
CA TRP A 348 -14.02 1.58 5.43
C TRP A 348 -13.65 3.03 5.10
N ILE A 349 -14.15 3.58 3.99
CA ILE A 349 -13.92 4.99 3.66
C ILE A 349 -14.59 5.92 4.69
N GLY A 350 -15.77 5.54 5.21
CA GLY A 350 -16.43 6.24 6.31
C GLY A 350 -15.61 6.25 7.60
N ASP A 351 -14.96 5.14 7.93
CA ASP A 351 -14.03 5.05 9.07
C ASP A 351 -12.79 5.92 8.85
N CYS A 352 -12.23 5.96 7.63
CA CYS A 352 -11.12 6.86 7.28
C CYS A 352 -11.50 8.33 7.51
N HIS A 353 -12.66 8.77 6.99
CA HIS A 353 -13.15 10.13 7.18
C HIS A 353 -13.38 10.46 8.65
N SER A 354 -14.09 9.58 9.37
CA SER A 354 -14.38 9.74 10.79
C SER A 354 -13.09 9.85 11.61
N PHE A 355 -12.07 9.05 11.27
CA PHE A 355 -10.76 9.10 11.92
C PHE A 355 -10.04 10.45 11.71
N VAL A 356 -10.05 10.98 10.49
CA VAL A 356 -9.49 12.31 10.20
C VAL A 356 -10.26 13.39 10.96
N ASP A 357 -11.59 13.37 10.90
CA ASP A 357 -12.44 14.38 11.52
C ASP A 357 -12.29 14.42 13.05
N TRP A 358 -12.17 13.25 13.67
CA TRP A 358 -12.05 13.13 15.12
C TRP A 358 -10.61 13.25 15.63
N THR A 359 -9.63 13.39 14.72
CA THR A 359 -8.23 13.60 15.10
C THR A 359 -8.10 14.84 15.97
N THR A 360 -7.45 14.67 17.13
CA THR A 360 -7.17 15.74 18.10
C THR A 360 -5.69 16.13 18.13
N SER A 361 -5.37 17.26 18.79
CA SER A 361 -3.99 17.71 18.94
C SER A 361 -3.08 16.69 19.66
N ARG A 362 -3.65 15.86 20.54
CA ARG A 362 -2.93 14.79 21.26
C ARG A 362 -2.52 13.62 20.36
N GLU A 363 -3.14 13.48 19.19
CA GLU A 363 -2.93 12.33 18.30
C GLU A 363 -2.05 12.66 17.09
N ILE A 364 -1.65 13.93 16.93
CA ILE A 364 -0.78 14.42 15.87
C ILE A 364 0.50 13.58 15.76
N GLU A 365 1.06 13.14 16.89
CA GLU A 365 2.31 12.39 16.92
C GLU A 365 2.27 11.11 16.07
N ARG A 366 1.09 10.47 15.95
CA ARG A 366 0.89 9.26 15.15
C ARG A 366 1.18 9.51 13.66
N TYR A 367 0.93 10.71 13.17
CA TYR A 367 1.14 11.07 11.77
C TYR A 367 2.62 11.22 11.43
N PHE A 368 3.51 11.47 12.40
CA PHE A 368 4.94 11.58 12.12
C PHE A 368 5.60 10.27 11.63
N ALA A 369 4.88 9.15 11.65
CA ALA A 369 5.33 7.89 11.05
C ALA A 369 5.19 7.84 9.52
N PHE A 370 4.41 8.76 8.91
CA PHE A 370 4.42 8.97 7.46
C PHE A 370 5.80 9.47 7.00
N GLY A 371 6.23 9.03 5.82
CA GLY A 371 7.56 9.38 5.30
C GLY A 371 8.70 8.61 5.98
N THR A 372 8.40 7.54 6.71
CA THR A 372 9.41 6.71 7.42
C THR A 372 9.31 5.25 7.01
N SER A 373 10.37 4.48 7.32
CA SER A 373 10.40 3.02 7.16
C SER A 373 9.99 2.24 8.40
N LYS A 374 9.37 2.92 9.38
CA LYS A 374 8.91 2.27 10.61
C LYS A 374 7.72 1.35 10.31
N MET A 375 7.70 0.20 10.98
CA MET A 375 6.52 -0.68 10.98
C MET A 375 5.35 0.03 11.68
N TRP A 376 4.14 -0.49 11.50
CA TRP A 376 2.96 0.24 11.94
C TRP A 376 2.73 0.14 13.44
N GLU A 377 3.25 -0.87 14.16
CA GLU A 377 3.28 -0.95 15.64
C GLU A 377 1.97 -0.52 16.34
N GLY A 378 0.81 -0.85 15.76
CA GLY A 378 -0.51 -0.44 16.25
C GLY A 378 -0.91 1.03 16.02
N ASN A 379 -0.22 1.73 15.12
CA ASN A 379 -0.51 3.10 14.71
C ASN A 379 -1.74 3.14 13.79
N LYS A 380 -2.88 3.51 14.38
CA LYS A 380 -4.15 3.66 13.66
C LYS A 380 -4.09 4.67 12.50
N ALA A 381 -3.27 5.73 12.58
CA ALA A 381 -3.19 6.69 11.48
C ALA A 381 -2.62 6.04 10.21
N LEU A 382 -1.64 5.15 10.36
CA LEU A 382 -1.12 4.39 9.22
C LEU A 382 -2.14 3.34 8.75
N GLU A 383 -2.85 2.70 9.68
CA GLU A 383 -3.88 1.70 9.38
C GLU A 383 -4.97 2.22 8.43
N TYR A 384 -5.50 3.41 8.72
CA TYR A 384 -6.57 4.01 7.93
C TYR A 384 -6.09 4.82 6.74
N LEU A 385 -4.90 5.43 6.79
CA LEU A 385 -4.51 6.50 5.87
C LEU A 385 -3.18 6.26 5.14
N ALA A 386 -2.47 5.16 5.42
CA ALA A 386 -1.22 4.83 4.73
C ALA A 386 -1.30 3.58 3.86
N ARG A 387 -0.46 3.56 2.81
CA ARG A 387 -0.04 2.35 2.13
C ARG A 387 1.48 2.22 2.22
N ILE A 388 1.96 0.99 2.12
CA ILE A 388 3.38 0.67 2.10
C ILE A 388 3.85 0.66 0.65
N VAL A 389 4.91 1.41 0.39
CA VAL A 389 5.68 1.34 -0.84
C VAL A 389 7.03 0.72 -0.52
N ARG A 390 7.46 -0.20 -1.36
CA ARG A 390 8.78 -0.81 -1.30
C ARG A 390 9.83 0.18 -1.74
N VAL A 391 10.83 0.40 -0.89
CA VAL A 391 12.01 1.23 -1.19
C VAL A 391 13.26 0.39 -0.94
N ARG A 392 14.28 0.59 -1.77
CA ARG A 392 15.56 -0.10 -1.59
C ARG A 392 16.44 0.71 -0.64
N GLY A 393 16.98 0.03 0.37
CA GLY A 393 17.98 0.61 1.26
C GLY A 393 19.40 0.48 0.70
N GLU A 394 20.34 1.22 1.30
CA GLU A 394 21.77 1.24 0.94
C GLU A 394 22.48 -0.12 1.03
N ARG A 395 21.86 -1.13 1.67
CA ARG A 395 22.42 -2.49 1.88
C ARG A 395 21.77 -3.58 1.02
N ASN A 396 21.21 -3.24 -0.15
CA ASN A 396 20.60 -4.21 -1.09
C ASN A 396 19.41 -5.01 -0.51
N GLY A 397 18.71 -4.48 0.49
CA GLY A 397 17.51 -5.06 1.09
C GLY A 397 16.28 -4.17 0.91
N GLU A 398 15.09 -4.76 1.05
CA GLU A 398 13.81 -4.07 0.93
C GLU A 398 13.40 -3.42 2.26
N SER A 399 13.01 -2.16 2.22
CA SER A 399 12.41 -1.43 3.34
C SER A 399 10.99 -1.02 2.99
N PRO A 400 10.03 -1.16 3.92
CA PRO A 400 8.74 -0.51 3.75
C PRO A 400 8.93 1.00 3.86
N PHE A 401 8.13 1.77 3.16
CA PHE A 401 8.02 3.21 3.35
C PHE A 401 6.56 3.59 3.42
N ASN A 402 6.19 4.33 4.46
CA ASN A 402 4.80 4.68 4.72
C ASN A 402 4.42 5.94 3.95
N VAL A 403 3.41 5.82 3.10
CA VAL A 403 2.98 6.85 2.16
C VAL A 403 1.48 7.01 2.28
N PRO A 404 0.90 8.19 2.04
CA PRO A 404 -0.56 8.33 2.01
C PRO A 404 -1.21 7.39 0.98
N ILE A 405 -2.37 6.81 1.30
CA ILE A 405 -3.00 5.83 0.40
C ILE A 405 -3.35 6.44 -0.96
N THR A 406 -4.05 7.56 -0.93
CA THR A 406 -4.49 8.35 -2.09
C THR A 406 -4.23 9.82 -1.85
N ASP A 407 -4.23 10.61 -2.92
CA ASP A 407 -4.20 12.07 -2.87
C ASP A 407 -5.45 12.64 -2.21
N TYR A 408 -6.60 12.00 -2.41
CA TYR A 408 -7.87 12.35 -1.78
C TYR A 408 -7.78 12.34 -0.24
N LEU A 409 -7.46 11.18 0.36
CA LEU A 409 -7.32 11.06 1.81
C LEU A 409 -6.13 11.87 2.35
N ALA A 410 -5.05 11.99 1.57
CA ALA A 410 -3.91 12.82 1.93
C ALA A 410 -4.27 14.30 2.05
N SER A 411 -5.09 14.82 1.12
CA SER A 411 -5.53 16.21 1.11
C SER A 411 -6.39 16.53 2.33
N GLU A 412 -7.37 15.69 2.62
CA GLU A 412 -8.21 15.83 3.83
C GLU A 412 -7.36 15.77 5.11
N THR A 413 -6.43 14.81 5.19
CA THR A 413 -5.51 14.67 6.31
C THR A 413 -4.64 15.92 6.50
N LEU A 414 -4.02 16.42 5.43
CA LEU A 414 -3.17 17.62 5.48
C LEU A 414 -3.97 18.85 5.92
N CYS A 415 -5.20 19.00 5.43
CA CYS A 415 -6.11 20.05 5.86
C CYS A 415 -6.36 20.01 7.36
N LYS A 416 -6.72 18.84 7.90
CA LYS A 416 -6.95 18.65 9.33
C LYS A 416 -5.68 18.93 10.13
N LEU A 417 -4.56 18.30 9.78
CA LEU A 417 -3.30 18.45 10.50
C LEU A 417 -2.82 19.90 10.53
N LYS A 418 -2.98 20.68 9.46
CA LYS A 418 -2.57 22.07 9.44
C LYS A 418 -3.33 22.96 10.45
N THR A 419 -4.55 22.58 10.83
CA THR A 419 -5.32 23.28 11.88
C THR A 419 -4.86 22.91 13.29
N LEU A 420 -4.25 21.74 13.46
CA LEU A 420 -3.85 21.20 14.75
C LEU A 420 -2.36 21.43 15.06
N MET A 421 -1.52 21.39 14.04
CA MET A 421 -0.06 21.54 14.13
C MET A 421 0.37 23.02 14.12
N THR A 422 1.46 23.30 14.83
CA THR A 422 2.24 24.52 14.62
C THR A 422 2.81 24.55 13.18
N GLN A 423 3.21 25.73 12.71
CA GLN A 423 3.80 25.85 11.37
C GLN A 423 5.08 25.00 11.23
N ALA A 424 5.91 24.94 12.27
CA ALA A 424 7.16 24.18 12.24
C ALA A 424 6.90 22.66 12.14
N GLU A 425 5.95 22.14 12.92
CA GLU A 425 5.54 20.73 12.87
C GLU A 425 4.95 20.35 11.52
N PHE A 426 4.09 21.20 10.97
CA PHE A 426 3.49 20.96 9.66
C PHE A 426 4.54 20.98 8.54
N ASN A 427 5.46 21.94 8.56
CA ASN A 427 6.57 21.99 7.60
C ASN A 427 7.44 20.73 7.69
N LEU A 428 7.74 20.26 8.90
CA LEU A 428 8.47 19.01 9.11
C LEU A 428 7.72 17.81 8.53
N PHE A 429 6.40 17.73 8.75
CA PHE A 429 5.56 16.67 8.21
C PHE A 429 5.57 16.67 6.68
N VAL A 430 5.30 17.82 6.05
CA VAL A 430 5.31 18.00 4.59
C VAL A 430 6.68 17.62 4.00
N SER A 431 7.78 18.03 4.64
CA SER A 431 9.14 17.69 4.20
C SER A 431 9.44 16.18 4.26
N ARG A 432 8.84 15.44 5.21
CA ARG A 432 9.00 13.97 5.27
C ARG A 432 8.31 13.24 4.13
N ILE A 433 7.16 13.75 3.68
CA ILE A 433 6.39 13.14 2.59
C ILE A 433 6.70 13.76 1.21
N ARG A 434 7.69 14.66 1.12
CA ARG A 434 8.01 15.43 -0.10
C ARG A 434 8.17 14.60 -1.36
N ASN A 435 8.83 13.44 -1.26
CA ASN A 435 9.06 12.56 -2.42
C ASN A 435 7.74 12.02 -3.00
N TYR A 436 6.69 11.92 -2.18
CA TYR A 436 5.34 11.55 -2.64
C TYR A 436 4.55 12.72 -3.16
N LEU A 437 4.64 13.88 -2.51
CA LEU A 437 3.99 15.12 -2.98
C LEU A 437 4.44 15.50 -4.39
N LEU A 438 5.68 15.14 -4.73
CA LEU A 438 6.30 15.38 -6.03
C LEU A 438 5.86 14.39 -7.12
N HIS A 439 5.19 13.30 -6.78
CA HIS A 439 4.67 12.35 -7.75
C HIS A 439 3.39 12.92 -8.39
N ALA A 440 3.24 12.76 -9.71
CA ALA A 440 2.19 13.36 -10.54
C ALA A 440 0.77 13.25 -9.95
N ASN A 441 0.49 12.13 -9.28
CA ASN A 441 -0.82 11.78 -8.75
C ASN A 441 -1.16 12.46 -7.41
N PHE A 442 -0.21 13.13 -6.75
CA PHE A 442 -0.42 13.79 -5.45
C PHE A 442 -0.40 15.33 -5.56
N GLY A 443 -0.59 15.87 -6.77
CA GLY A 443 -0.35 17.27 -7.10
C GLY A 443 -1.01 18.29 -6.16
N LYS A 444 -2.26 18.08 -5.74
CA LYS A 444 -2.93 19.00 -4.79
C LYS A 444 -2.27 19.02 -3.42
N CYS A 445 -1.74 17.90 -2.96
CA CYS A 445 -1.02 17.84 -1.69
C CYS A 445 0.29 18.64 -1.73
N ALA A 446 0.91 18.79 -2.91
CA ALA A 446 2.07 19.65 -3.09
C ALA A 446 1.76 21.13 -2.82
N MET A 447 0.50 21.56 -2.99
CA MET A 447 0.09 22.94 -2.73
C MET A 447 0.32 23.35 -1.28
N PHE A 448 0.24 22.41 -0.32
CA PHE A 448 0.51 22.71 1.09
C PHE A 448 1.95 23.14 1.35
N ALA A 449 2.90 22.84 0.46
CA ALA A 449 4.26 23.33 0.55
C ALA A 449 4.34 24.86 0.41
N PHE A 450 3.38 25.50 -0.27
CA PHE A 450 3.33 26.96 -0.42
C PHE A 450 3.04 27.69 0.90
N LEU A 451 2.59 26.98 1.94
CA LEU A 451 2.46 27.52 3.30
C LEU A 451 3.83 27.65 4.00
N ASN A 452 4.88 27.01 3.48
CA ASN A 452 6.23 27.10 3.99
C ASN A 452 6.97 28.28 3.34
N VAL A 453 7.40 29.24 4.18
CA VAL A 453 8.12 30.43 3.74
C VAL A 453 9.44 30.10 3.04
N ALA A 454 10.16 29.06 3.50
CA ALA A 454 11.42 28.62 2.89
C ALA A 454 11.18 28.01 1.50
N PHE A 455 10.16 27.17 1.37
CA PHE A 455 9.75 26.60 0.07
C PHE A 455 9.36 27.71 -0.91
N MET A 456 8.52 28.66 -0.48
CA MET A 456 8.16 29.84 -1.29
C MET A 456 9.39 30.63 -1.73
N ALA A 457 10.36 30.84 -0.84
CA ALA A 457 11.61 31.53 -1.18
C ALA A 457 12.46 30.76 -2.20
N ALA A 458 12.45 29.43 -2.16
CA ALA A 458 13.12 28.58 -3.15
C ALA A 458 12.44 28.67 -4.52
N ILE A 459 11.11 28.51 -4.57
CA ILE A 459 10.31 28.56 -5.81
C ILE A 459 10.46 29.90 -6.52
N ARG A 460 10.40 31.02 -5.80
CA ARG A 460 10.48 32.37 -6.38
C ARG A 460 11.77 32.61 -7.17
N ARG A 461 12.88 31.99 -6.76
CA ARG A 461 14.17 32.13 -7.45
C ARG A 461 14.25 31.32 -8.75
N LYS A 462 13.31 30.40 -8.97
CA LYS A 462 13.29 29.48 -10.10
C LYS A 462 12.18 29.77 -11.11
N LEU A 463 11.27 30.70 -10.80
CA LEU A 463 10.17 31.07 -11.70
C LEU A 463 10.70 31.61 -13.03
N LYS A 464 10.13 31.10 -14.13
CA LYS A 464 10.44 31.56 -15.49
C LYS A 464 9.14 31.91 -16.20
N GLU A 465 9.05 33.13 -16.74
CA GLU A 465 7.93 33.55 -17.58
C GLU A 465 7.93 32.76 -18.89
N LEU A 466 6.79 32.17 -19.25
CA LEU A 466 6.56 31.58 -20.56
C LEU A 466 6.32 32.72 -21.55
N LYS A 467 7.06 32.74 -22.65
CA LYS A 467 7.02 33.89 -23.57
C LYS A 467 5.69 33.92 -24.33
N PRO A 468 4.87 34.98 -24.19
CA PRO A 468 3.62 35.07 -24.94
C PRO A 468 3.90 35.25 -26.46
N PRO A 469 2.96 34.84 -27.34
CA PRO A 469 3.09 35.04 -28.79
C PRO A 469 3.16 36.53 -29.18
N THR A 470 2.53 37.39 -28.39
CA THR A 470 2.55 38.85 -28.57
C THR A 470 3.78 39.45 -27.90
N ARG A 471 4.42 40.46 -28.53
CA ARG A 471 5.56 41.19 -27.96
C ARG A 471 5.12 41.99 -26.73
N ARG A 472 5.15 41.37 -25.55
CA ARG A 472 4.96 42.03 -24.26
C ARG A 472 6.30 42.26 -23.56
N PRO A 473 6.43 43.33 -22.78
CA PRO A 473 7.53 43.44 -21.83
C PRO A 473 7.52 42.24 -20.88
N SER A 474 8.71 41.79 -20.51
CA SER A 474 8.85 40.75 -19.49
C SER A 474 8.29 41.25 -18.17
N HIS A 475 7.61 40.35 -17.46
CA HIS A 475 6.93 40.62 -16.21
C HIS A 475 7.48 39.69 -15.13
N ARG A 476 7.86 40.26 -13.98
CA ARG A 476 8.24 39.47 -12.80
C ARG A 476 6.98 39.00 -12.09
N CYS A 477 6.91 37.72 -11.77
CA CYS A 477 5.74 37.10 -11.16
C CYS A 477 5.43 37.74 -9.79
N ALA A 478 4.15 37.89 -9.44
CA ALA A 478 3.71 38.50 -8.20
C ALA A 478 4.33 37.85 -6.95
N PRO A 479 4.51 36.53 -6.82
CA PRO A 479 5.22 35.92 -5.71
C PRO A 479 6.69 36.35 -5.62
N GLU A 480 7.34 36.67 -6.75
CA GLU A 480 8.73 37.14 -6.80
C GLU A 480 8.86 38.59 -6.34
N VAL A 481 7.90 39.44 -6.72
CA VAL A 481 7.88 40.88 -6.40
C VAL A 481 7.37 41.13 -4.96
N TYR A 482 6.26 40.49 -4.60
CA TYR A 482 5.57 40.66 -3.32
C TYR A 482 5.90 39.52 -2.36
N SER A 483 7.19 39.35 -2.04
CA SER A 483 7.69 38.18 -1.31
C SER A 483 7.08 38.00 0.10
N GLN A 484 6.56 39.06 0.71
CA GLN A 484 5.91 38.98 2.04
C GLN A 484 4.42 38.61 1.96
N GLU A 485 3.83 38.63 0.77
CA GLU A 485 2.39 38.39 0.53
C GLU A 485 2.09 36.94 0.11
N GLY A 486 3.02 36.01 0.35
CA GLY A 486 2.77 34.58 0.18
C GLY A 486 1.72 34.04 1.15
N PRO A 487 1.08 32.91 0.84
CA PRO A 487 0.05 32.34 1.70
C PRO A 487 0.64 31.83 3.02
N THR A 488 -0.06 32.09 4.12
CA THR A 488 0.34 31.63 5.47
C THR A 488 -0.73 30.75 6.13
N ARG A 489 -1.93 30.74 5.56
CA ARG A 489 -3.07 29.93 5.97
C ARG A 489 -3.66 29.27 4.73
N HIS A 490 -4.43 28.22 4.94
CA HIS A 490 -5.20 27.57 3.89
C HIS A 490 -6.70 27.68 4.16
N TYR A 491 -7.48 27.52 3.10
CA TYR A 491 -8.92 27.33 3.17
C TYR A 491 -9.32 26.26 2.16
N PHE A 492 -10.05 25.26 2.65
CA PHE A 492 -10.57 24.20 1.79
C PHE A 492 -11.89 24.67 1.20
N LEU A 493 -11.94 24.79 -0.12
CA LEU A 493 -13.15 25.19 -0.81
C LEU A 493 -14.08 23.97 -0.92
N PRO A 494 -15.29 24.00 -0.31
CA PRO A 494 -16.26 22.92 -0.46
C PRO A 494 -16.75 22.85 -1.91
N SER A 495 -17.41 21.76 -2.31
CA SER A 495 -18.06 21.70 -3.63
C SER A 495 -19.05 22.87 -3.80
N VAL A 496 -19.19 23.38 -5.02
CA VAL A 496 -20.09 24.50 -5.33
C VAL A 496 -21.53 24.22 -4.91
N GLU A 497 -21.95 22.96 -4.97
CA GLU A 497 -23.28 22.47 -4.54
C GLU A 497 -23.52 22.60 -3.03
N HIS A 498 -22.45 22.72 -2.22
CA HIS A 498 -22.51 22.80 -0.76
C HIS A 498 -22.17 24.21 -0.23
N ILE A 499 -22.19 25.24 -1.09
CA ILE A 499 -21.95 26.62 -0.67
C ILE A 499 -23.26 27.26 -0.23
N ASP A 500 -23.44 27.38 1.09
CA ASP A 500 -24.58 28.11 1.65
C ASP A 500 -24.37 29.63 1.65
N LYS A 501 -23.10 30.08 1.62
CA LYS A 501 -22.75 31.51 1.72
C LYS A 501 -21.45 31.85 1.00
N LYS A 502 -21.50 32.92 0.18
CA LYS A 502 -20.33 33.54 -0.44
C LYS A 502 -19.40 34.17 0.61
N THR A 503 -18.10 34.08 0.38
CA THR A 503 -17.04 34.56 1.27
C THR A 503 -16.33 35.76 0.67
N CYS A 504 -15.77 36.64 1.51
CA CYS A 504 -14.92 37.72 1.03
C CYS A 504 -13.54 37.19 0.57
N ILE A 505 -12.95 37.84 -0.43
CA ILE A 505 -11.60 37.53 -0.90
C ILE A 505 -10.60 37.84 0.22
N ASN A 506 -9.84 36.84 0.65
CA ASN A 506 -8.79 36.99 1.65
C ASN A 506 -7.42 36.87 0.98
N HIS A 507 -6.57 37.83 1.29
CA HIS A 507 -5.18 37.84 0.86
C HIS A 507 -4.37 36.88 1.74
N ARG A 508 -3.26 36.35 1.20
CA ARG A 508 -2.36 35.42 1.92
C ARG A 508 -3.05 34.14 2.41
N LEU A 509 -4.16 33.77 1.78
CA LEU A 509 -4.90 32.54 2.02
C LEU A 509 -4.77 31.65 0.79
N LEU A 510 -4.25 30.44 0.98
CA LEU A 510 -4.19 29.41 -0.06
C LEU A 510 -5.53 28.69 -0.15
N TYR A 511 -6.24 28.89 -1.23
CA TYR A 511 -7.49 28.20 -1.52
C TYR A 511 -7.19 26.88 -2.21
N ILE A 512 -7.60 25.78 -1.57
CA ILE A 512 -7.42 24.42 -2.07
C ILE A 512 -8.82 23.85 -2.36
N PRO A 513 -9.16 23.59 -3.63
CA PRO A 513 -10.42 22.97 -4.01
C PRO A 513 -10.59 21.56 -3.45
N GLY A 514 -11.74 21.32 -2.81
CA GLY A 514 -12.10 20.01 -2.30
C GLY A 514 -12.67 19.04 -3.33
N VAL A 515 -13.06 19.52 -4.51
CA VAL A 515 -13.50 18.68 -5.62
C VAL A 515 -12.29 18.18 -6.40
N GLU A 516 -12.26 16.89 -6.75
CA GLU A 516 -11.15 16.25 -7.49
C GLU A 516 -10.84 16.98 -8.80
N LYS A 517 -11.87 17.30 -9.60
CA LYS A 517 -11.72 17.99 -10.89
C LYS A 517 -12.14 19.45 -10.79
N PHE A 518 -11.34 20.24 -10.10
CA PHE A 518 -11.53 21.69 -10.11
C PHE A 518 -11.00 22.28 -11.42
N PRO A 519 -11.74 23.21 -12.07
CA PRO A 519 -11.33 23.74 -13.36
C PRO A 519 -10.05 24.57 -13.25
N LEU A 520 -9.23 24.49 -14.29
CA LEU A 520 -8.02 25.29 -14.55
C LEU A 520 -6.81 25.09 -13.60
N VAL A 521 -7.00 25.10 -12.29
CA VAL A 521 -5.93 25.16 -11.28
C VAL A 521 -6.12 24.12 -10.18
N ASP A 522 -5.04 23.76 -9.49
CA ASP A 522 -5.06 22.82 -8.36
C ASP A 522 -5.11 23.54 -7.00
N ALA A 523 -4.66 24.79 -6.95
CA ALA A 523 -4.88 25.74 -5.86
C ALA A 523 -4.67 27.18 -6.37
N PHE A 524 -5.12 28.16 -5.60
CA PHE A 524 -4.86 29.56 -5.92
C PHE A 524 -4.81 30.44 -4.67
N PHE A 525 -4.24 31.64 -4.78
CA PHE A 525 -4.27 32.65 -3.73
C PHE A 525 -4.23 34.06 -4.31
N PHE A 526 -4.62 35.04 -3.50
CA PHE A 526 -4.62 36.44 -3.88
C PHE A 526 -3.46 37.21 -3.25
N VAL A 527 -2.76 37.99 -4.08
CA VAL A 527 -1.66 38.87 -3.68
C VAL A 527 -2.14 40.31 -3.67
N LYS A 528 -1.90 41.00 -2.56
CA LYS A 528 -2.25 42.42 -2.39
C LYS A 528 -1.31 43.28 -3.24
N SER A 529 -1.75 43.55 -4.47
CA SER A 529 -1.04 44.29 -5.52
C SER A 529 -1.99 45.33 -6.13
N ASN A 530 -1.49 46.21 -7.00
CA ASN A 530 -2.31 47.18 -7.71
C ASN A 530 -2.05 47.10 -9.23
N PRO A 531 -2.96 46.49 -10.02
CA PRO A 531 -4.20 45.82 -9.59
C PRO A 531 -3.96 44.55 -8.78
N MET A 532 -4.97 44.07 -8.04
CA MET A 532 -4.90 42.81 -7.29
C MET A 532 -4.58 41.65 -8.21
N THR A 533 -3.78 40.67 -7.75
CA THR A 533 -3.34 39.54 -8.57
C THR A 533 -3.86 38.22 -8.02
N LEU A 534 -4.56 37.46 -8.86
CA LEU A 534 -4.87 36.05 -8.66
C LEU A 534 -3.69 35.21 -9.16
N VAL A 535 -3.11 34.42 -8.27
CA VAL A 535 -2.05 33.47 -8.59
C VAL A 535 -2.63 32.06 -8.57
N GLY A 536 -2.79 31.47 -9.74
CA GLY A 536 -3.20 30.08 -9.93
C GLY A 536 -2.00 29.15 -9.96
N LEU A 537 -2.08 28.03 -9.25
CA LEU A 537 -1.07 26.98 -9.19
C LEU A 537 -1.59 25.73 -9.88
N ARG A 538 -0.81 25.18 -10.81
CA ARG A 538 -1.19 23.99 -11.58
C ARG A 538 -0.02 23.03 -11.67
N MET A 539 -0.15 21.84 -11.09
CA MET A 539 0.80 20.75 -11.25
C MET A 539 0.64 20.10 -12.62
N THR A 540 1.77 19.76 -13.23
CA THR A 540 1.79 19.08 -14.51
C THR A 540 3.04 18.24 -14.69
N THR A 541 2.90 17.14 -15.42
CA THR A 541 4.03 16.34 -15.92
C THR A 541 4.24 16.49 -17.42
N THR A 542 3.30 17.13 -18.12
CA THR A 542 3.35 17.30 -19.57
C THR A 542 4.06 18.61 -19.94
N GLY A 543 4.77 18.60 -21.08
CA GLY A 543 5.42 19.80 -21.63
C GLY A 543 4.43 20.81 -22.22
N GLU A 544 3.19 20.36 -22.49
CA GLU A 544 2.09 21.18 -22.98
C GLU A 544 0.79 20.82 -22.26
N HIS A 545 -0.10 21.80 -22.18
CA HIS A 545 -1.41 21.73 -21.58
C HIS A 545 -2.42 22.44 -22.48
N HIS A 546 -3.36 21.65 -23.00
CA HIS A 546 -4.52 22.19 -23.70
C HIS A 546 -5.50 22.77 -22.69
N THR A 547 -5.64 24.09 -22.70
CA THR A 547 -6.69 24.81 -21.99
C THR A 547 -7.79 25.16 -22.97
N THR A 548 -9.05 24.99 -22.58
CA THR A 548 -10.20 25.38 -23.39
C THR A 548 -10.90 26.59 -22.81
N ALA A 549 -11.58 27.36 -23.65
CA ALA A 549 -12.37 28.51 -23.23
C ALA A 549 -13.46 28.10 -22.23
N SER A 550 -14.09 26.92 -22.40
CA SER A 550 -15.04 26.40 -21.41
C SER A 550 -14.39 26.13 -20.04
N THR A 551 -13.15 25.64 -20.00
CA THR A 551 -12.45 25.38 -18.73
C THR A 551 -12.18 26.68 -17.99
N VAL A 552 -11.75 27.73 -18.70
CA VAL A 552 -11.53 29.07 -18.10
C VAL A 552 -12.86 29.66 -17.63
N ARG A 553 -13.93 29.52 -18.42
CA ARG A 553 -15.28 29.95 -18.05
C ARG A 553 -15.77 29.27 -16.78
N GLN A 554 -15.69 27.95 -16.72
CA GLN A 554 -16.08 27.17 -15.54
C GLN A 554 -15.31 27.61 -14.30
N PHE A 555 -14.00 27.90 -14.43
CA PHE A 555 -13.23 28.44 -13.31
C PHE A 555 -13.77 29.80 -12.85
N THR A 556 -14.09 30.71 -13.78
CA THR A 556 -14.67 32.01 -13.42
C THR A 556 -16.06 31.89 -12.76
N GLU A 557 -16.90 30.99 -13.24
CA GLU A 557 -18.22 30.68 -12.66
C GLU A 557 -18.07 30.11 -11.24
N CYS A 558 -17.11 29.19 -11.03
CA CYS A 558 -16.80 28.68 -9.70
C CYS A 558 -16.37 29.81 -8.76
N LEU A 559 -15.45 30.69 -9.18
CA LEU A 559 -15.04 31.82 -8.34
C LEU A 559 -16.19 32.78 -8.03
N ALA A 560 -17.11 33.02 -8.96
CA ALA A 560 -18.32 33.80 -8.73
C ALA A 560 -19.28 33.15 -7.72
N ALA A 561 -19.31 31.83 -7.65
CA ALA A 561 -20.06 31.10 -6.63
C ALA A 561 -19.41 31.17 -5.24
N TYR A 562 -18.09 31.25 -5.14
CA TYR A 562 -17.39 31.33 -3.84
C TYR A 562 -17.29 32.76 -3.29
N PHE A 563 -17.06 33.75 -4.15
CA PHE A 563 -16.65 35.09 -3.73
C PHE A 563 -17.70 36.16 -4.01
N ASN A 564 -17.86 37.07 -3.05
CA ASN A 564 -18.65 38.29 -3.27
C ASN A 564 -17.97 39.17 -4.33
N ASP A 565 -18.79 39.86 -5.13
CA ASP A 565 -18.37 40.90 -6.09
C ASP A 565 -17.38 40.42 -7.17
N TRP A 566 -17.21 39.10 -7.34
CA TRP A 566 -16.27 38.53 -8.30
C TRP A 566 -16.59 38.92 -9.76
N GLU A 567 -17.88 39.00 -10.11
CA GLU A 567 -18.32 39.37 -11.46
C GLU A 567 -17.87 40.78 -11.85
N GLU A 568 -17.80 41.70 -10.88
CA GLU A 568 -17.29 43.07 -11.09
C GLU A 568 -15.77 43.10 -11.06
N LEU A 569 -15.14 42.35 -10.14
CA LEU A 569 -13.69 42.33 -9.94
C LEU A 569 -12.92 41.59 -11.04
N PHE A 570 -13.53 40.60 -11.70
CA PHE A 570 -12.86 39.72 -12.66
C PHE A 570 -12.05 40.49 -13.73
N ARG A 571 -12.58 41.62 -14.21
CA ARG A 571 -11.96 42.42 -15.29
C ARG A 571 -10.78 43.28 -14.82
N ASP A 572 -10.73 43.58 -13.52
CA ASP A 572 -9.75 44.47 -12.89
C ASP A 572 -8.67 43.70 -12.11
N VAL A 573 -8.79 42.38 -12.02
CA VAL A 573 -7.79 41.49 -11.40
C VAL A 573 -6.77 41.05 -12.44
N SER A 574 -5.48 41.09 -12.09
CA SER A 574 -4.40 40.47 -12.85
C SER A 574 -4.35 38.97 -12.62
N TRP A 575 -4.13 38.20 -13.67
CA TRP A 575 -4.10 36.73 -13.59
C TRP A 575 -2.71 36.20 -13.91
N GLU A 576 -2.17 35.41 -12.99
CA GLU A 576 -0.91 34.70 -13.16
C GLU A 576 -1.10 33.20 -12.93
N ILE A 577 -0.71 32.38 -13.89
CA ILE A 577 -0.76 30.92 -13.78
C ILE A 577 0.67 30.38 -13.69
N ILE A 578 0.95 29.60 -12.65
CA ILE A 578 2.25 28.97 -12.41
C ILE A 578 2.10 27.46 -12.62
N TYR A 579 2.75 26.96 -13.67
CA TYR A 579 2.89 25.54 -13.94
C TYR A 579 4.04 24.96 -13.12
N LEU A 580 3.70 23.96 -12.31
CA LEU A 580 4.58 23.30 -11.37
C LEU A 580 4.93 21.92 -11.91
N GLN A 581 6.20 21.72 -12.26
CA GLN A 581 6.68 20.47 -12.86
C GLN A 581 7.66 19.77 -11.93
N HIS A 582 7.67 18.44 -11.93
CA HIS A 582 8.77 17.71 -11.30
C HIS A 582 10.08 18.02 -12.03
N ALA A 583 11.21 18.05 -11.32
CA ALA A 583 12.52 18.30 -11.93
C ALA A 583 12.87 17.31 -13.06
N ASP A 584 12.35 16.08 -12.97
CA ASP A 584 12.55 15.03 -13.98
C ASP A 584 11.51 15.07 -15.12
N SER A 585 10.50 15.95 -15.05
CA SER A 585 9.52 16.11 -16.12
C SER A 585 10.08 16.92 -17.28
N THR A 586 9.51 16.74 -18.47
CA THR A 586 9.88 17.55 -19.64
C THR A 586 9.51 19.01 -19.38
N PRO A 587 10.47 19.95 -19.38
CA PRO A 587 10.18 21.34 -19.06
C PRO A 587 9.19 21.96 -20.05
N MET A 588 8.18 22.63 -19.51
CA MET A 588 7.26 23.47 -20.27
C MET A 588 8.01 24.74 -20.68
N ASN A 589 8.20 24.92 -21.98
CA ASN A 589 8.93 26.07 -22.53
C ASN A 589 8.03 27.02 -23.32
N ASP A 590 6.92 26.48 -23.84
CA ASP A 590 6.03 27.20 -24.73
C ASP A 590 4.84 27.80 -23.98
N TRP A 591 4.25 28.85 -24.57
CA TRP A 591 3.04 29.47 -24.08
C TRP A 591 1.84 28.53 -24.23
N GLN A 592 1.07 28.34 -23.16
CA GLN A 592 -0.11 27.48 -23.19
C GLN A 592 -1.29 28.26 -23.75
N ARG A 593 -1.73 27.92 -24.96
CA ARG A 593 -2.85 28.58 -25.64
C ARG A 593 -4.19 28.12 -25.06
N CYS A 594 -5.20 28.95 -25.27
CA CYS A 594 -6.58 28.62 -24.96
C CYS A 594 -7.36 28.48 -26.27
N ASP A 595 -7.93 27.29 -26.50
CA ASP A 595 -8.70 26.96 -27.69
C ASP A 595 -10.21 27.17 -27.45
N VAL A 596 -10.96 27.51 -28.50
CA VAL A 596 -12.42 27.67 -28.43
C VAL A 596 -13.08 26.30 -28.69
N ASP A 597 -13.96 25.87 -27.80
CA ASP A 597 -14.64 24.57 -27.92
C ASP A 597 -15.58 24.56 -29.14
N ASN A 598 -15.31 23.67 -30.11
CA ASN A 598 -16.01 23.52 -31.38
C ASN A 598 -16.05 24.78 -32.28
N SER A 599 -15.25 24.76 -33.35
CA SER A 599 -15.24 25.76 -34.42
C SER A 599 -16.60 25.95 -35.14
N ASN A 600 -17.55 25.02 -34.95
CA ASN A 600 -18.84 25.01 -35.64
C ASN A 600 -19.97 25.74 -34.89
N ASN A 601 -19.82 26.07 -33.60
CA ASN A 601 -20.78 26.85 -32.80
C ASN A 601 -20.04 27.88 -31.93
N LEU A 602 -19.34 28.79 -32.60
CA LEU A 602 -18.57 29.87 -31.99
C LEU A 602 -19.49 30.85 -31.23
N THR A 603 -19.66 30.67 -29.92
CA THR A 603 -20.23 31.73 -29.08
C THR A 603 -19.22 32.88 -28.97
N GLU A 604 -19.70 34.12 -29.09
CA GLU A 604 -18.87 35.34 -29.00
C GLU A 604 -18.10 35.38 -27.67
N GLU A 605 -18.77 34.98 -26.59
CA GLU A 605 -18.20 34.80 -25.25
C GLU A 605 -16.97 33.86 -25.22
N GLY A 606 -17.01 32.74 -25.94
CA GLY A 606 -15.88 31.80 -25.99
C GLY A 606 -14.63 32.42 -26.63
N ARG A 607 -14.80 33.29 -27.63
CA ARG A 607 -13.68 34.03 -28.24
C ARG A 607 -13.15 35.11 -27.31
N GLU A 608 -14.02 35.80 -26.57
CA GLU A 608 -13.59 36.79 -25.58
C GLU A 608 -12.76 36.17 -24.47
N ILE A 609 -13.16 34.98 -23.98
CA ILE A 609 -12.42 34.25 -22.95
C ILE A 609 -11.06 33.77 -23.47
N ALA A 610 -11.01 33.24 -24.70
CA ALA A 610 -9.75 32.85 -25.33
C ALA A 610 -8.84 34.07 -25.57
N ALA A 611 -9.39 35.21 -25.99
CA ALA A 611 -8.66 36.46 -26.14
C ALA A 611 -8.13 36.94 -24.79
N PHE A 612 -8.95 36.96 -23.74
CA PHE A 612 -8.54 37.30 -22.37
C PHE A 612 -7.38 36.42 -21.90
N TRP A 613 -7.47 35.10 -22.09
CA TRP A 613 -6.39 34.17 -21.74
C TRP A 613 -5.10 34.49 -22.47
N ASN A 614 -5.16 34.69 -23.78
CA ASN A 614 -3.98 34.94 -24.58
C ASN A 614 -3.42 36.34 -24.35
N GLU A 615 -4.24 37.34 -24.02
CA GLU A 615 -3.89 38.77 -23.95
C GLU A 615 -3.60 39.31 -22.55
N LYS A 616 -4.24 38.77 -21.52
CA LYS A 616 -4.19 39.33 -20.15
C LYS A 616 -3.58 38.39 -19.12
N VAL A 617 -3.77 37.08 -19.26
CA VAL A 617 -3.16 36.11 -18.33
C VAL A 617 -1.65 36.07 -18.56
N ARG A 618 -0.85 36.06 -17.49
CA ARG A 618 0.59 35.80 -17.51
C ARG A 618 0.84 34.36 -17.07
N GLN A 619 1.82 33.71 -17.68
CA GLN A 619 2.09 32.29 -17.43
C GLN A 619 3.56 32.10 -17.07
N TYR A 620 3.80 31.25 -16.08
CA TYR A 620 5.13 30.94 -15.58
C TYR A 620 5.28 29.43 -15.41
N GLN A 621 6.51 28.96 -15.45
CA GLN A 621 6.84 27.58 -15.10
C GLN A 621 7.89 27.55 -13.99
N VAL A 622 7.84 26.51 -13.17
CA VAL A 622 8.91 26.17 -12.24
C VAL A 622 9.06 24.66 -12.07
N SER A 623 10.31 24.20 -12.10
CA SER A 623 10.68 22.83 -11.76
C SER A 623 10.94 22.70 -10.25
N ILE A 624 10.20 21.80 -9.59
CA ILE A 624 10.31 21.49 -8.17
C ILE A 624 11.10 20.20 -8.00
N SER A 625 12.02 20.22 -7.04
CA SER A 625 12.81 19.06 -6.61
C SER A 625 12.58 18.78 -5.13
N SER A 626 12.95 17.58 -4.67
CA SER A 626 12.90 17.25 -3.24
C SER A 626 13.77 18.18 -2.37
N GLY A 627 14.80 18.81 -2.95
CA GLY A 627 15.67 19.76 -2.24
C GLY A 627 15.01 21.11 -1.94
N ASP A 628 13.83 21.38 -2.50
CA ASP A 628 13.11 22.65 -2.30
C ASP A 628 12.24 22.69 -1.02
N PHE A 629 11.99 21.54 -0.38
CA PHE A 629 11.03 21.33 0.72
C PHE A 629 11.57 21.58 2.14
#